data_AF-A0A941JDX9-F1
#
_entry.id   AF-A0A941JDX9-F1
#
_cell.length_a   1.000
_cell.length_b   1.000
_cell.length_c   1.000
_cell.angle_alpha   90.00
_cell.angle_beta   90.00
_cell.angle_gamma   90.00
#
_symmetry.space_group_name_H-M   'P 1'
#
loop_
_entity.id
_entity.type
_entity.pdbx_description
1 polymer ?
#
loop_
_entity_poly.entity_id
_entity_poly.type
_entity_poly.pdbx_seq_one_letter_code
_entity_poly.pdbx_strand_id
1 'polypeptide(L)' 'MKIKVKYTRTHDQRPLVTLDGGPFVGVELTLERLHALAQMLDQVEHVAEHRPVKGRLWMPATSEFTI' A
#
# COMPACT_ATOMS: atom_id res chain seq x y z
N MET A 1 13.68 4.77 -0.72
CA MET A 1 12.41 5.31 -1.27
C MET A 1 11.32 5.13 -0.23
N LYS A 2 10.49 6.16 -0.02
CA LYS A 2 9.35 6.08 0.92
C LYS A 2 8.04 5.96 0.14
N ILE A 3 7.23 4.97 0.51
CA ILE A 3 5.90 4.73 -0.05
C ILE A 3 4.89 4.85 1.08
N LYS A 4 3.95 5.78 0.95
CA LYS A 4 2.81 5.91 1.85
C LYS A 4 1.65 5.13 1.26
N VAL A 5 0.97 4.38 2.12
CA VAL A 5 -0.14 3.52 1.73
C VAL A 5 -1.37 3.97 2.49
N LYS A 6 -2.46 4.20 1.76
CA LYS A 6 -3.79 4.44 2.33
C LYS A 6 -4.67 3.25 2.00
N TYR A 7 -5.20 2.60 3.02
CA TYR A 7 -6.17 1.53 2.89
C TYR A 7 -7.57 2.12 3.04
N THR A 8 -8.44 1.73 2.13
CA THR A 8 -9.81 2.22 1.98
C THR A 8 -10.69 1.08 1.45
N ARG A 9 -11.93 1.39 1.09
CA ARG A 9 -12.82 0.46 0.44
C ARG A 9 -13.70 1.18 -0.57
N THR A 10 -14.13 0.46 -1.58
CA THR A 10 -15.14 0.94 -2.54
C THR A 10 -16.51 1.06 -1.86
N HIS A 11 -17.47 1.67 -2.58
CA HIS A 11 -18.85 1.78 -2.11
C HIS A 11 -19.49 0.40 -1.84
N ASP A 12 -19.15 -0.61 -2.64
CA ASP A 12 -19.58 -2.01 -2.47
C ASP A 12 -18.69 -2.82 -1.51
N GLN A 13 -17.95 -2.14 -0.62
CA GLN A 13 -17.16 -2.75 0.47
C GLN A 13 -15.93 -3.56 0.02
N ARG A 14 -15.47 -3.47 -1.23
CA ARG A 14 -14.25 -4.16 -1.66
C ARG A 14 -13.02 -3.40 -1.16
N PRO A 15 -11.93 -4.10 -0.78
CA PRO A 15 -10.66 -3.46 -0.42
C PRO A 15 -10.16 -2.55 -1.54
N LEU A 16 -9.66 -1.38 -1.17
CA LEU A 16 -9.08 -0.41 -2.11
C LEU A 16 -7.85 0.22 -1.48
N VAL A 17 -6.75 0.27 -2.21
CA VAL A 17 -5.48 0.81 -1.72
C VAL A 17 -5.01 1.95 -2.61
N THR A 18 -4.48 3.01 -2.00
CA THR A 18 -3.76 4.08 -2.69
C THR A 18 -2.31 4.08 -2.26
N LEU A 19 -1.39 4.01 -3.21
CA LEU A 19 0.05 4.14 -3.01
C LEU A 19 0.47 5.56 -3.40
N ASP A 20 1.14 6.26 -2.49
CA ASP A 20 1.58 7.65 -2.65
C ASP A 20 3.08 7.75 -2.36
N GLY A 21 3.83 8.27 -3.33
CA GLY A 21 5.29 8.15 -3.36
C GLY A 21 5.73 6.73 -3.71
N GLY A 22 6.77 6.59 -4.53
CA GLY A 22 7.21 5.29 -5.01
C GLY A 22 7.87 5.34 -6.39
N PRO A 23 8.15 4.18 -7.00
CA PRO A 23 8.85 4.05 -8.27
C PRO A 23 7.89 4.22 -9.46
N PHE A 24 6.82 5.00 -9.29
CA PHE A 24 5.72 5.12 -10.25
C PHE A 24 6.05 6.06 -11.42
N VAL A 25 7.24 6.67 -11.40
CA VAL A 25 7.91 7.32 -12.53
C VAL A 25 9.09 6.42 -12.91
N GLY A 26 9.45 6.36 -14.20
CA GLY A 26 10.54 5.53 -14.69
C GLY A 26 11.79 5.62 -13.81
N VAL A 27 12.12 4.52 -13.13
CA VAL A 27 13.22 4.43 -12.18
C VAL A 27 13.95 3.12 -12.36
N GLU A 28 15.26 3.16 -12.25
CA GLU A 28 16.12 1.99 -12.31
C GLU A 28 16.29 1.42 -10.89
N LEU A 29 16.00 0.13 -10.72
CA LEU A 29 16.12 -0.58 -9.45
C LEU A 29 17.09 -1.75 -9.59
N THR A 30 17.87 -2.01 -8.54
CA THR A 30 18.63 -3.27 -8.43
C THR A 30 17.67 -4.45 -8.19
N LEU A 31 18.14 -5.68 -8.45
CA LEU A 31 17.35 -6.89 -8.19
C LEU A 31 16.88 -6.98 -6.73
N GLU A 32 17.75 -6.65 -5.78
CA GLU A 32 17.42 -6.62 -4.34
C GLU A 32 16.27 -5.64 -4.04
N ARG A 33 16.33 -4.43 -4.61
CA ARG A 33 15.29 -3.41 -4.43
C ARG A 33 13.97 -3.80 -5.11
N LEU A 34 14.04 -4.49 -6.25
CA LEU A 34 12.86 -5.01 -6.93
C LEU A 34 12.17 -6.11 -6.09
N HIS A 35 12.95 -7.01 -5.49
CA HIS A 35 12.43 -8.01 -4.57
C HIS A 35 11.80 -7.39 -3.33
N ALA A 36 12.45 -6.39 -2.72
CA ALA A 36 11.90 -5.69 -1.57
C ALA A 36 10.60 -4.93 -1.92
N LEU A 37 10.49 -4.38 -3.14
CA LEU A 37 9.26 -3.77 -3.64
C LEU A 37 8.14 -4.82 -3.77
N ALA A 38 8.43 -5.99 -4.33
CA ALA A 38 7.45 -7.08 -4.47
C ALA A 38 6.94 -7.57 -3.09
N GLN A 39 7.83 -7.78 -2.12
CA GLN A 39 7.45 -8.18 -0.76
C GLN A 39 6.60 -7.12 -0.06
N MET A 40 6.90 -5.83 -0.27
CA MET A 40 6.10 -4.75 0.28
C MET A 40 4.69 -4.73 -0.31
N LEU A 41 4.55 -4.97 -1.62
CA LEU A 41 3.23 -5.06 -2.28
C LEU A 41 2.40 -6.24 -1.75
N ASP A 42 3.02 -7.41 -1.56
CA ASP A 42 2.38 -8.59 -0.98
C ASP A 42 1.88 -8.32 0.46
N GLN A 43 2.69 -7.63 1.27
CA GLN A 43 2.28 -7.20 2.60
C GLN A 43 1.10 -6.22 2.57
N VAL A 44 1.10 -5.27 1.64
CA VAL A 44 0.02 -4.29 1.47
C VAL A 44 -1.29 -4.97 1.07
N GLU A 45 -1.24 -5.93 0.15
CA GLU A 45 -2.40 -6.74 -0.23
C GLU A 45 -2.99 -7.47 0.97
N HIS A 46 -2.15 -8.19 1.72
CA HIS A 46 -2.58 -8.91 2.92
C HIS A 46 -3.27 -8.00 3.93
N VAL A 47 -2.71 -6.81 4.20
CA VAL A 47 -3.32 -5.84 5.13
C VAL A 47 -4.66 -5.31 4.60
N ALA A 48 -4.76 -5.05 3.30
CA ALA A 48 -5.97 -4.55 2.66
C ALA A 48 -7.13 -5.54 2.76
N GLU A 49 -6.85 -6.84 2.58
CA GLU A 49 -7.85 -7.91 2.72
C GLU A 49 -8.42 -8.01 4.13
N HIS A 50 -7.56 -7.89 5.16
CA HIS A 50 -7.94 -8.22 6.53
C HIS A 50 -8.56 -7.05 7.31
N ARG A 51 -8.17 -5.79 7.06
CA ARG A 51 -8.76 -4.62 7.74
C ARG A 51 -8.35 -3.26 7.13
N PRO A 52 -9.09 -2.72 6.15
CA PRO A 52 -8.65 -1.52 5.44
C PRO A 52 -8.98 -0.19 6.12
N VAL A 53 -9.94 -0.13 7.05
CA VAL A 53 -10.43 1.13 7.64
C VAL A 53 -10.53 1.07 9.16
N LYS A 54 -10.14 2.17 9.82
CA LYS A 54 -10.18 2.29 11.29
C LYS A 54 -11.44 3.03 11.74
N GLY A 55 -12.18 2.43 12.67
CA GLY A 55 -13.26 3.09 13.42
C GLY A 55 -14.57 3.31 12.65
N ARG A 56 -15.54 3.93 13.36
CA ARG A 56 -16.92 4.15 12.90
C ARG A 56 -17.06 5.15 11.74
N LEU A 57 -16.04 6.00 11.54
CA LEU A 57 -16.05 7.12 10.57
C LEU A 57 -15.45 6.78 9.20
N TRP A 58 -15.17 5.51 8.91
CA TRP A 58 -14.55 5.10 7.65
C TRP A 58 -13.20 5.80 7.39
N MET A 59 -12.46 6.12 8.45
CA MET A 59 -11.17 6.79 8.29
C MET A 59 -10.19 5.81 7.61
N PRO A 60 -9.53 6.23 6.51
CA PRO A 60 -8.51 5.42 5.87
C PRO A 60 -7.44 5.02 6.87
N ALA A 61 -7.08 3.73 6.90
CA ALA A 61 -5.87 3.34 7.61
C ALA A 61 -4.65 3.76 6.78
N THR A 62 -3.55 4.12 7.44
CA THR A 62 -2.30 4.51 6.77
C THR A 62 -1.13 3.66 7.24
N SER A 63 -0.21 3.40 6.32
CA SER A 63 1.11 2.81 6.57
C SER A 63 2.18 3.56 5.78
N GLU A 64 3.43 3.47 6.22
CA GLU A 64 4.58 3.98 5.49
C GLU A 64 5.64 2.89 5.41
N PHE A 65 6.17 2.67 4.21
CA PHE A 65 7.20 1.68 3.92
C PHE A 65 8.44 2.37 3.38
N THR A 66 9.61 1.85 3.74
CA THR A 66 10.89 2.29 3.19
C THR A 66 11.56 1.12 2.50
N ILE A 67 11.88 1.31 1.22
CA ILE A 67 12.52 0.33 0.33
C ILE A 67 13.79 0.91 -0.24
#